data_AF-A0A2V7IGE4-F1
#
_entry.id   AF-A0A2V7IGE4-F1
#
_cell.length_a   1.000
_cell.length_b   1.000
_cell.length_c   1.000
_cell.angle_alpha   90.00
_cell.angle_beta   90.00
_cell.angle_gamma   90.00
#
_symmetry.space_group_name_H-M   'P 1'
#
loop_
_entity.id
_entity.type
_entity.pdbx_description
1 polymer ?
#
loop_
_entity_poly.entity_id
_entity_poly.type
_entity_poly.pdbx_seq_one_letter_code
_entity_poly.pdbx_strand_id
1 'polypeptide(L)' 'MTIARFEAVLARLYVDDAFRRSFLADPAGEAARAGLDPDEARALAEVDAVDLEMAARSFAHKRAGAPRRRGWLERLLGR' A
#
# COMPACT_ATOMS: atom_id res chain seq x y z
N MET A 1 -18.68 6.74 4.51
CA MET A 1 -17.30 6.28 4.22
C MET A 1 -16.38 6.57 5.38
N THR A 2 -15.32 5.78 5.57
CA THR A 2 -14.22 6.14 6.48
C THR A 2 -12.94 6.23 5.65
N ILE A 3 -12.34 7.42 5.58
CA ILE A 3 -11.04 7.69 4.93
C ILE A 3 -9.99 6.61 5.24
N ALA A 4 -10.01 6.08 6.46
CA ALA A 4 -9.14 5.01 6.93
C ALA A 4 -9.14 3.74 6.06
N ARG A 5 -10.27 3.38 5.42
CA ARG A 5 -10.34 2.19 4.56
C ARG A 5 -9.68 2.45 3.21
N PHE A 6 -9.96 3.60 2.61
CA PHE A 6 -9.31 4.03 1.38
C PHE A 6 -7.79 4.08 1.57
N GLU A 7 -7.33 4.71 2.66
CA GLU A 7 -5.91 4.78 3.02
C GLU A 7 -5.30 3.40 3.25
N ALA A 8 -6.03 2.47 3.88
CA ALA A 8 -5.55 1.10 4.08
C ALA A 8 -5.36 0.36 2.74
N VAL A 9 -6.30 0.52 1.80
CA VAL A 9 -6.18 -0.07 0.45
C VAL A 9 -4.99 0.55 -0.30
N LEU A 10 -4.88 1.88 -0.28
CA LEU A 10 -3.77 2.60 -0.91
C LEU A 10 -2.42 2.18 -0.33
N ALA A 11 -2.30 2.11 1.00
CA ALA A 11 -1.09 1.65 1.67
C ALA A 11 -0.74 0.20 1.27
N ARG A 12 -1.75 -0.67 1.15
CA ARG A 12 -1.58 -2.06 0.73
C ARG A 12 -1.04 -2.17 -0.70
N LEU A 13 -1.51 -1.34 -1.63
CA LEU A 13 -0.97 -1.28 -3.00
C LEU A 13 0.55 -1.05 -3.03
N TYR A 14 1.06 -0.18 -2.15
CA TYR A 14 2.48 0.15 -2.08
C TYR A 14 3.36 -0.93 -1.44
N VAL A 15 2.82 -1.81 -0.60
CA VAL A 15 3.63 -2.73 0.24
C VAL A 15 3.41 -4.20 -0.05
N ASP A 16 2.27 -4.58 -0.62
CA ASP A 16 1.86 -5.95 -0.93
C ASP A 16 1.86 -6.17 -2.45
N ASP A 17 2.84 -6.93 -2.92
CA ASP A 17 3.05 -7.24 -4.35
C ASP A 17 1.91 -8.08 -4.94
N ALA A 18 1.40 -9.05 -4.18
CA ALA A 18 0.33 -9.92 -4.66
C ALA A 18 -0.98 -9.14 -4.77
N PHE A 19 -1.28 -8.31 -3.76
CA PHE A 19 -2.46 -7.45 -3.81
C PHE A 19 -2.37 -6.43 -4.93
N ARG A 20 -1.22 -5.78 -5.14
CA ARG A 20 -1.03 -4.82 -6.24
C ARG A 20 -1.29 -5.47 -7.59
N ARG A 21 -0.76 -6.68 -7.84
CA ARG A 21 -1.02 -7.40 -9.10
C ARG A 21 -2.49 -7.74 -9.29
N SER A 22 -3.18 -8.22 -8.24
CA SER A 22 -4.62 -8.51 -8.30
C SER A 22 -5.43 -7.25 -8.59
N PHE A 23 -5.11 -6.16 -7.90
CA PHE A 23 -5.80 -4.88 -8.05
C PHE A 23 -5.60 -4.26 -9.43
N LEU A 24 -4.39 -4.31 -10.00
CA LEU A 24 -4.15 -3.81 -11.35
C LEU A 24 -4.85 -4.65 -12.43
N ALA A 25 -5.17 -5.92 -12.16
CA ALA A 25 -5.91 -6.79 -13.08
C ALA A 25 -7.44 -6.61 -12.99
N ASP A 26 -7.97 -6.30 -11.81
CA ASP A 26 -9.40 -6.09 -11.54
C ASP A 26 -9.62 -5.01 -10.45
N PRO A 27 -9.41 -3.71 -10.76
CA PRO A 27 -9.48 -2.65 -9.76
C PRO A 27 -10.86 -2.55 -9.11
N ALA A 28 -11.92 -2.69 -9.90
CA ALA A 28 -13.30 -2.59 -9.43
C ALA A 28 -13.68 -3.76 -8.52
N GLY A 29 -13.32 -5.00 -8.89
CA GLY A 29 -13.61 -6.16 -8.07
C GLY A 29 -12.79 -6.18 -6.78
N GLU A 30 -11.51 -5.82 -6.81
CA GLU A 30 -10.69 -5.73 -5.60
C GLU A 30 -11.13 -4.59 -4.67
N ALA A 31 -11.50 -3.42 -5.22
CA ALA A 31 -12.05 -2.32 -4.43
C ALA A 31 -13.38 -2.71 -3.76
N ALA A 32 -14.28 -3.39 -4.48
CA ALA A 32 -15.53 -3.90 -3.93
C ALA A 32 -15.29 -4.95 -2.83
N ARG A 33 -14.35 -5.89 -3.03
CA ARG A 33 -13.93 -6.86 -1.99
C ARG A 33 -13.34 -6.17 -0.77
N ALA A 34 -12.64 -5.06 -0.96
CA ALA A 34 -12.11 -4.22 0.10
C ALA A 34 -13.17 -3.35 0.79
N GLY A 35 -14.40 -3.29 0.27
CA GLY A 35 -15.50 -2.51 0.82
C GLY A 35 -15.40 -1.01 0.50
N LEU A 36 -14.74 -0.66 -0.61
CA LEU A 36 -14.76 0.66 -1.20
C LEU A 36 -15.97 0.84 -2.10
N ASP A 37 -16.47 2.06 -2.19
CA ASP A 37 -17.51 2.40 -3.15
C ASP A 37 -16.93 2.59 -4.57
N PRO A 38 -17.77 2.63 -5.62
CA PRO A 38 -17.31 2.75 -7.01
C PRO A 38 -16.50 4.03 -7.31
N ASP A 39 -16.78 5.14 -6.64
CA ASP A 39 -16.05 6.39 -6.81
C ASP A 39 -14.66 6.32 -6.19
N GLU A 40 -14.54 5.71 -5.00
CA GLU A 40 -13.26 5.39 -4.37
C GLU A 40 -12.43 4.43 -5.23
N ALA A 41 -13.06 3.40 -5.81
CA ALA A 41 -12.41 2.46 -6.72
C ALA A 41 -11.83 3.16 -7.96
N ARG A 42 -12.61 4.08 -8.55
CA ARG A 42 -12.21 4.87 -9.71
C ARG A 42 -11.07 5.83 -9.37
N ALA A 43 -11.12 6.48 -8.22
CA ALA A 43 -10.03 7.33 -7.74
C ALA A 43 -8.71 6.54 -7.54
N LEU A 44 -8.78 5.30 -7.05
CA LEU A 44 -7.59 4.44 -6.97
C LEU A 44 -7.10 3.95 -8.33
N ALA A 45 -8.01 3.73 -9.28
CA ALA A 45 -7.65 3.32 -10.64
C ALA A 45 -7.00 4.45 -11.46
N GLU A 46 -7.21 5.72 -11.07
CA GLU A 46 -6.51 6.88 -11.65
C GLU A 46 -5.06 7.00 -11.19
N VAL A 47 -4.64 6.24 -10.16
CA VAL A 47 -3.24 6.18 -9.75
C VAL A 47 -2.42 5.53 -10.87
N ASP A 48 -1.41 6.24 -11.35
CA ASP A 48 -0.52 5.74 -12.40
C ASP A 48 0.20 4.45 -11.94
N ALA A 49 0.03 3.38 -12.73
CA ALA A 49 0.57 2.07 -12.41
C ALA A 49 2.10 2.02 -12.44
N VAL A 50 2.74 2.85 -13.27
CA VAL A 50 4.20 2.96 -13.38
C VAL A 50 4.75 3.64 -12.13
N ASP A 51 4.17 4.77 -11.72
CA ASP A 51 4.55 5.48 -10.50
C ASP A 51 4.32 4.63 -9.25
N LEU A 52 3.20 3.90 -9.20
CA LEU A 52 2.89 2.97 -8.13
C LEU A 52 3.96 1.86 -8.01
N GLU A 53 4.35 1.26 -9.13
CA GLU A 53 5.36 0.21 -9.16
C GLU A 53 6.76 0.74 -8.81
N MET A 54 7.13 1.93 -9.30
CA MET A 54 8.39 2.60 -8.93
C MET A 54 8.47 2.88 -7.42
N ALA A 55 7.39 3.39 -6.84
CA ALA A 55 7.30 3.63 -5.40
C ALA A 55 7.35 2.31 -4.60
N ALA A 56 6.60 1.28 -5.02
CA ALA A 56 6.59 -0.02 -4.37
C ALA A 56 8.01 -0.66 -4.34
N ARG A 57 8.74 -0.59 -5.45
CA ARG A 57 10.14 -1.05 -5.54
C ARG A 57 11.05 -0.28 -4.60
N SER A 58 10.89 1.05 -4.55
CA SER A 58 11.66 1.90 -3.64
C SER A 58 11.42 1.53 -2.18
N PHE A 59 10.17 1.26 -1.79
CA PHE A 59 9.84 0.81 -0.44
C PHE A 59 10.39 -0.59 -0.14
N ALA A 60 10.30 -1.53 -1.08
CA ALA A 60 10.87 -2.87 -0.93
C ALA A 60 12.40 -2.81 -0.73
N HIS A 61 13.10 -2.00 -1.53
CA HIS A 61 14.54 -1.79 -1.41
C HIS A 61 14.91 -1.17 -0.06
N LYS A 62 14.19 -0.12 0.38
CA LYS A 62 14.38 0.49 1.70
C LYS A 62 14.15 -0.50 2.84
N ARG A 63 13.16 -1.40 2.74
CA ARG A 63 12.90 -2.44 3.76
C ARG A 63 13.96 -3.52 3.78
N ALA A 64 14.49 -3.91 2.62
CA ALA A 64 15.55 -4.90 2.51
C ALA A 64 16.89 -4.40 3.07
N GLY A 65 17.20 -3.12 2.87
CA GLY A 65 18.43 -2.49 3.38
C GLY A 65 18.33 -1.88 4.78
N ALA A 66 17.13 -1.72 5.34
CA ALA A 66 16.98 -1.19 6.68
C ALA A 66 17.43 -2.24 7.71
N PRO A 67 18.42 -1.94 8.59
CA PRO A 67 18.64 -2.78 9.76
C PRO A 67 17.32 -2.85 10.53
N ARG A 68 16.90 -4.05 10.94
CA ARG A 68 15.66 -4.24 11.73
C ARG A 68 15.69 -3.23 12.85
N ARG A 69 14.85 -2.20 12.70
CA ARG A 69 14.85 -0.97 13.48
C ARG A 69 14.31 -1.18 14.91
N ARG A 70 14.57 -2.34 15.51
CA ARG A 70 14.37 -2.60 16.94
C ARG A 70 15.31 -1.72 17.77
N GLY A 71 16.59 -1.63 17.37
CA GLY A 71 17.61 -0.98 18.19
C GLY A 71 17.45 0.54 18.41
N TRP A 72 16.90 1.31 17.47
CA TRP A 72 16.74 2.76 17.68
C TRP A 72 15.48 3.10 18.49
N LEU A 73 14.39 2.34 18.32
CA LEU A 73 13.17 2.47 19.14
C LEU A 73 13.41 1.96 20.57
N GLU A 74 14.13 0.85 20.73
CA GLU A 74 14.54 0.34 22.06
C GLU A 74 15.47 1.32 22.77
N ARG A 75 16.42 1.95 22.05
CA ARG A 75 17.29 3.00 22.62
C ARG A 75 16.56 4.30 22.95
N LEU A 76 15.46 4.61 22.27
CA LEU A 76 14.63 5.79 22.58
C LEU A 76 13.65 5.51 23.74
N LEU A 77 13.21 4.25 23.89
CA LEU A 77 12.23 3.81 24.89
C LEU A 77 12.86 3.25 26.18
N GLY A 78 14.19 3.25 26.29
CA GLY A 78 14.92 3.06 27.55
C GLY A 78 14.48 1.84 28.36
N ARG A 79 14.78 0.63 27.87
CA ARG A 79 14.88 -0.55 28.74
C ARG A 79 16.27 -1.14 28.63
#